data_AF-A0A6S7IFD7-F1
#
_entry.id   AF-A0A6S7IFD7-F1
#
_cell.length_a   1.000
_cell.length_b   1.000
_cell.length_c   1.000
_cell.angle_alpha   90.00
_cell.angle_beta   90.00
_cell.angle_gamma   90.00
#
_symmetry.space_group_name_H-M   'P 1'
#
loop_
_entity.id
_entity.type
_entity.pdbx_description
1 polymer ?
#
loop_
_entity_poly.entity_id
_entity_poly.type
_entity_poly.pdbx_seq_one_letter_code
_entity_poly.pdbx_strand_id
1 'polypeptide(L)'
;MDSLAANGNPDPPIIQRIFWALTEGACATALLKVGGKAALDTIQTVSVAAGLPYAVLVTAMCVSLWRALKEENGDVTPDRSTDRKFNVFLFDILLFPSLNNFKRFLTALLAPWLPAGRAAGKVYRKKPWSYMVIMAVLFYGWVILQVTEIFANGLAYVGWVVLCGFLTYVIGLRSVIREECGLPGSIIADGLTVMFYPFAVDQLDKHMLIEQQQKKDDPNCTGIENKHAVDIRAVQSPNNTACTKL
;
A
#
# COMPACT_ATOMS: atom_id res chain seq x y z
N MET A 1 -3.90 -26.65 9.28
CA MET A 1 -4.86 -25.53 9.57
C MET A 1 -4.96 -25.31 11.08
N ASP A 2 -5.23 -26.39 11.80
CA ASP A 2 -5.28 -26.51 13.25
C ASP A 2 -4.07 -25.93 14.00
N SER A 3 -2.83 -26.25 13.64
CA SER A 3 -1.65 -25.71 14.37
C SER A 3 -1.47 -24.20 14.21
N LEU A 4 -1.79 -23.64 13.03
CA LEU A 4 -1.75 -22.17 12.82
C LEU A 4 -2.86 -21.46 13.61
N ALA A 5 -4.05 -22.06 13.66
CA ALA A 5 -5.19 -21.52 14.40
C ALA A 5 -5.09 -21.72 15.93
N ALA A 6 -4.18 -22.58 16.40
CA ALA A 6 -3.88 -22.80 17.81
C ALA A 6 -2.62 -22.04 18.29
N ASN A 7 -2.27 -20.93 17.61
CA ASN A 7 -1.09 -20.10 17.90
C ASN A 7 0.24 -20.91 17.91
N GLY A 8 0.35 -21.92 17.04
CA GLY A 8 1.53 -22.77 16.94
C GLY A 8 1.63 -23.87 17.99
N ASN A 9 0.55 -24.14 18.75
CA ASN A 9 0.53 -25.28 19.67
C ASN A 9 0.76 -26.59 18.87
N PRO A 10 1.78 -27.41 19.22
CA PRO A 10 2.03 -28.68 18.56
C PRO A 10 0.88 -29.69 18.75
N ASP A 11 0.09 -29.56 19.83
CA ASP A 11 -1.07 -30.40 20.12
C ASP A 11 -2.39 -29.59 20.15
N PRO A 12 -2.94 -29.22 18.99
CA PRO A 12 -4.24 -28.56 18.90
C PRO A 12 -5.40 -29.50 19.31
N PRO A 13 -6.48 -28.95 19.88
CA PRO A 13 -7.59 -29.74 20.40
C PRO A 13 -8.29 -30.55 19.30
N ILE A 14 -8.66 -31.80 19.62
CA ILE A 14 -9.22 -32.78 18.68
C ILE A 14 -10.48 -32.26 17.97
N ILE A 15 -11.33 -31.53 18.68
CA ILE A 15 -12.56 -30.94 18.13
C ILE A 15 -12.25 -29.97 16.98
N GLN A 16 -11.16 -29.20 17.10
CA GLN A 16 -10.73 -28.25 16.06
C GLN A 16 -10.22 -28.98 14.81
N ARG A 17 -9.54 -30.12 14.97
CA ARG A 17 -9.12 -30.96 13.85
C ARG A 17 -10.31 -31.52 13.06
N ILE A 18 -11.31 -32.05 13.77
CA ILE A 18 -12.52 -32.61 13.15
C ILE A 18 -13.31 -31.51 12.43
N PHE A 19 -13.44 -30.34 13.04
CA PHE A 19 -14.11 -29.19 12.44
C PHE A 19 -13.51 -28.79 11.08
N TRP A 20 -12.17 -28.66 11.01
CA TRP A 20 -11.49 -28.30 9.77
C TRP A 20 -11.60 -29.40 8.70
N ALA A 21 -11.44 -30.67 9.08
CA ALA A 21 -11.56 -31.80 8.15
C ALA A 21 -12.97 -31.90 7.53
N LEU A 22 -14.02 -31.73 8.33
CA LEU A 22 -15.41 -31.75 7.82
C LEU A 22 -15.70 -30.55 6.91
N THR A 23 -15.20 -29.37 7.27
CA THR A 23 -15.42 -28.15 6.48
C THR A 23 -14.73 -28.22 5.13
N GLU A 24 -13.50 -28.73 5.06
CA GLU A 24 -12.78 -28.95 3.80
C GLU A 24 -13.46 -30.01 2.93
N GLY A 25 -13.91 -31.13 3.52
CA GLY A 25 -14.66 -32.16 2.80
C GLY A 25 -16.01 -31.68 2.26
N ALA A 26 -16.73 -30.86 3.03
CA ALA A 26 -17.97 -30.23 2.60
C ALA A 26 -17.74 -29.24 1.46
N CYS A 27 -16.68 -28.43 1.54
CA CYS A 27 -16.28 -27.49 0.49
C CYS A 27 -15.95 -28.23 -0.82
N ALA A 28 -15.13 -29.28 -0.75
CA ALA A 28 -14.77 -30.11 -1.90
C ALA A 28 -16.01 -30.73 -2.57
N THR A 29 -16.93 -31.26 -1.76
CA THR A 29 -18.19 -31.85 -2.25
C THR A 29 -19.07 -30.80 -2.92
N ALA A 30 -19.18 -29.59 -2.35
CA ALA A 30 -19.93 -28.49 -2.92
C ALA A 30 -19.34 -28.03 -4.26
N LEU A 31 -18.02 -27.90 -4.36
CA LEU A 31 -17.32 -27.49 -5.58
C LEU A 31 -17.49 -28.52 -6.71
N LEU A 32 -17.40 -29.81 -6.41
CA LEU A 32 -17.66 -30.87 -7.41
C LEU A 32 -19.10 -30.85 -7.90
N LYS A 33 -20.06 -30.60 -7.00
CA LYS A 33 -21.49 -30.56 -7.35
C LYS A 33 -21.85 -29.35 -8.22
N VAL A 34 -21.25 -28.19 -7.95
CA VAL A 34 -21.50 -26.94 -8.71
C VAL A 34 -20.76 -26.93 -10.05
N GLY A 35 -19.54 -27.47 -10.11
CA GLY A 35 -18.70 -27.43 -11.32
C GLY A 35 -19.12 -28.38 -12.45
N GLY A 36 -19.89 -29.44 -12.17
CA GLY A 36 -20.37 -30.38 -13.19
C GLY A 36 -19.24 -30.97 -14.05
N LYS A 37 -19.38 -30.94 -15.38
CA LYS A 37 -18.36 -31.44 -16.32
C LYS A 37 -17.11 -30.55 -16.42
N ALA A 38 -17.20 -29.28 -16.04
CA ALA A 38 -16.10 -28.30 -16.07
C ALA A 38 -15.47 -28.09 -14.68
N ALA A 39 -15.78 -28.96 -13.70
CA ALA A 39 -15.33 -28.82 -12.32
C ALA A 39 -13.80 -28.78 -12.21
N LEU A 40 -13.10 -29.64 -12.97
CA LEU A 40 -11.64 -29.71 -12.94
C LEU A 40 -10.98 -28.40 -13.39
N ASP A 41 -11.46 -27.85 -14.51
CA ASP A 41 -10.92 -26.61 -15.11
C ASP A 41 -11.20 -25.39 -14.22
N THR A 42 -12.41 -25.34 -13.66
CA THR A 42 -12.81 -24.29 -12.72
C THR A 42 -11.95 -24.33 -11.46
N ILE A 43 -11.77 -25.51 -10.85
CA ILE A 43 -10.98 -25.67 -9.62
C ILE A 43 -9.50 -25.33 -9.87
N GLN A 44 -8.96 -25.71 -11.03
CA GLN A 44 -7.59 -25.38 -11.41
C GLN A 44 -7.39 -23.87 -11.56
N THR A 45 -8.30 -23.19 -12.26
CA THR A 45 -8.24 -21.74 -12.45
C THR A 45 -8.33 -20.99 -11.12
N VAL A 46 -9.24 -21.42 -10.22
CA VAL A 46 -9.38 -20.84 -8.88
C VAL A 46 -8.12 -21.09 -8.03
N SER A 47 -7.51 -22.27 -8.13
CA SER A 47 -6.26 -22.59 -7.41
C SER A 47 -5.10 -21.69 -7.87
N VAL A 48 -4.94 -21.49 -9.18
CA VAL A 48 -3.92 -20.58 -9.72
C VAL A 48 -4.18 -19.13 -9.28
N ALA A 49 -5.44 -18.69 -9.34
CA ALA A 49 -5.82 -17.34 -8.90
C ALA A 49 -5.59 -17.12 -7.39
N ALA A 50 -5.86 -18.13 -6.56
CA ALA A 50 -5.63 -18.09 -5.11
C ALA A 50 -4.13 -18.24 -4.74
N GLY A 51 -3.35 -18.96 -5.54
CA GLY A 51 -1.91 -19.15 -5.33
C GLY A 51 -1.09 -17.90 -5.64
N LEU A 52 -1.53 -17.07 -6.60
CA LEU A 52 -0.84 -15.85 -7.00
C LEU A 52 -0.55 -14.88 -5.82
N PRO A 53 -1.53 -14.48 -4.98
CA PRO A 53 -1.24 -13.61 -3.84
C PRO A 53 -0.34 -14.29 -2.80
N TYR A 54 -0.48 -15.61 -2.60
CA TYR A 54 0.38 -16.36 -1.68
C TYR A 54 1.84 -16.40 -2.16
N ALA A 55 2.07 -16.54 -3.46
CA ALA A 55 3.41 -16.50 -4.04
C ALA A 55 4.11 -15.13 -3.80
N VAL A 56 3.36 -14.02 -3.90
CA VAL A 56 3.88 -12.68 -3.56
C VAL A 56 4.27 -12.60 -2.09
N LEU A 57 3.44 -13.15 -1.19
CA LEU A 57 3.74 -13.18 0.25
C LEU A 57 5.00 -13.99 0.57
N VAL A 58 5.14 -15.20 0.01
CA VAL A 58 6.34 -16.04 0.23
C VAL A 58 7.59 -15.33 -0.29
N THR A 59 7.51 -14.66 -1.44
CA THR A 59 8.63 -13.87 -1.97
C THR A 59 9.01 -12.73 -1.03
N ALA A 60 8.03 -12.01 -0.47
CA ALA A 60 8.28 -10.96 0.51
C ALA A 60 8.89 -11.53 1.81
N MET A 61 8.45 -12.71 2.27
CA MET A 61 9.04 -13.41 3.42
C MET A 61 10.50 -13.78 3.17
N CYS A 62 10.83 -14.31 1.98
CA CYS A 62 12.21 -14.61 1.60
C CYS A 62 13.11 -13.36 1.63
N VAL A 63 12.62 -12.22 1.11
CA VAL A 63 13.36 -10.95 1.15
C VAL A 63 13.53 -10.45 2.58
N SER A 64 12.50 -10.59 3.42
CA SER A 64 12.56 -10.16 4.83
C SER A 64 13.56 -10.99 5.62
N LEU A 65 13.56 -12.30 5.43
CA LEU A 65 14.53 -13.22 6.02
C LEU A 65 15.96 -12.92 5.56
N TRP A 66 16.14 -12.69 4.25
CA TRP A 66 17.45 -12.31 3.70
C TRP A 66 17.98 -11.01 4.31
N ARG A 67 17.12 -10.01 4.51
CA ARG A 67 17.49 -8.74 5.17
C ARG A 67 17.84 -8.96 6.64
N ALA A 68 17.07 -9.76 7.37
CA ALA A 68 17.34 -10.09 8.76
C ALA A 68 18.70 -10.80 8.94
N LEU A 69 19.01 -11.77 8.07
CA LEU A 69 20.30 -12.47 8.08
C LEU A 69 21.48 -11.54 7.75
N LYS A 70 21.28 -10.57 6.85
CA LYS A 70 22.30 -9.55 6.53
C LYS A 70 22.56 -8.59 7.69
N GLU A 71 21.54 -8.27 8.47
CA GLU A 71 21.66 -7.45 9.68
C GLU A 71 22.43 -8.21 10.77
N GLU A 72 22.16 -9.51 10.95
CA GLU A 72 22.88 -10.37 11.88
C GLU A 72 24.36 -10.56 11.49
N ASN A 73 24.67 -10.66 10.19
CA ASN A 73 26.04 -10.78 9.68
C ASN A 73 26.86 -9.47 9.74
N GLY A 74 26.27 -8.34 10.17
CA GLY A 74 26.98 -7.06 10.29
C GLY A 74 27.31 -6.35 8.97
N ASP A 75 26.84 -6.87 7.83
CA ASP A 75 27.07 -6.30 6.49
C ASP A 75 26.21 -5.06 6.21
N VAL A 76 25.19 -4.81 7.03
CA VAL A 76 24.26 -3.68 6.88
C VAL A 76 24.37 -2.82 8.12
N THR A 77 25.24 -1.81 8.08
CA THR A 77 25.08 -0.67 8.98
C THR A 77 23.75 0.02 8.61
N PRO A 78 22.92 0.42 9.59
CA PRO A 78 21.68 1.12 9.31
C PRO A 78 22.00 2.53 8.79
N ASP A 79 22.37 2.64 7.52
CA ASP A 79 22.41 3.93 6.83
C ASP A 79 20.98 4.46 6.74
N ARG A 80 20.65 5.34 7.68
CA ARG A 80 19.37 6.06 7.74
C ARG A 80 19.14 6.98 6.53
N SER A 81 20.13 7.20 5.66
CA SER A 81 20.02 8.14 4.52
C SER A 81 19.30 7.56 3.30
N THR A 82 19.32 6.23 3.11
CA THR A 82 18.68 5.53 1.97
C THR A 82 17.17 5.28 2.18
N ASP A 83 16.62 5.57 3.37
CA ASP A 83 15.31 5.04 3.80
C ASP A 83 14.14 6.04 3.71
N ARG A 84 14.21 7.01 2.77
CA ARG A 84 13.01 7.80 2.42
C ARG A 84 12.09 6.94 1.55
N LYS A 85 11.19 6.18 2.16
CA LYS A 85 10.13 5.43 1.47
C LYS A 85 8.77 5.87 2.01
N PHE A 86 7.70 5.56 1.28
CA PHE A 86 6.36 5.67 1.86
C PHE A 86 6.30 4.82 3.13
N ASN A 87 6.37 5.45 4.30
CA ASN A 87 6.39 4.77 5.60
C ASN A 87 5.07 4.01 5.89
N VAL A 88 4.02 4.30 5.13
CA VAL A 88 2.75 3.59 5.17
C VAL A 88 2.77 2.50 4.10
N PHE A 89 2.68 1.24 4.50
CA PHE A 89 2.52 0.13 3.55
C PHE A 89 1.21 0.28 2.77
N LEU A 90 1.24 -0.08 1.47
CA LEU A 90 0.06 -0.01 0.60
C LEU A 90 -1.13 -0.81 1.17
N PHE A 91 -0.86 -2.02 1.65
CA PHE A 91 -1.88 -2.95 2.15
C PHE A 91 -2.09 -2.89 3.67
N ASP A 92 -1.63 -1.83 4.34
CA ASP A 92 -1.75 -1.64 5.79
C ASP A 92 -3.20 -1.79 6.30
N ILE A 93 -4.18 -1.36 5.50
CA ILE A 93 -5.62 -1.52 5.77
C ILE A 93 -6.06 -2.98 5.85
N LEU A 94 -5.46 -3.88 5.06
CA LEU A 94 -5.80 -5.30 5.06
C LEU A 94 -5.06 -6.06 6.17
N LEU A 95 -3.81 -5.67 6.46
CA LEU A 95 -2.99 -6.31 7.47
C LEU A 95 -3.49 -6.02 8.90
N PHE A 96 -4.03 -4.81 9.14
CA PHE A 96 -4.56 -4.42 10.44
C PHE A 96 -6.04 -4.04 10.34
N PRO A 97 -6.94 -5.05 10.37
CA PRO A 97 -8.37 -4.81 10.26
C PRO A 97 -8.88 -4.06 11.50
N SER A 98 -9.22 -2.78 11.31
CA SER A 98 -9.86 -1.92 12.32
C SER A 98 -11.08 -1.25 11.70
N LEU A 99 -12.14 -1.02 12.48
CA LEU A 99 -13.36 -0.36 11.99
C LEU A 99 -13.08 1.04 11.39
N ASN A 100 -12.10 1.75 11.92
CA ASN A 100 -11.69 3.04 11.38
C ASN A 100 -10.96 2.88 10.03
N ASN A 101 -10.12 1.85 9.90
CA ASN A 101 -9.44 1.50 8.65
C ASN A 101 -10.46 1.03 7.59
N PHE A 102 -11.48 0.28 7.99
CA PHE A 102 -12.55 -0.17 7.11
C PHE A 102 -13.38 1.00 6.58
N LYS A 103 -13.74 1.97 7.44
CA LYS A 103 -14.41 3.20 7.00
C LYS A 103 -13.58 3.97 5.98
N ARG A 104 -12.27 4.11 6.22
CA ARG A 104 -11.35 4.78 5.29
C ARG A 104 -11.24 4.05 3.96
N PHE A 105 -11.12 2.72 4.00
CA PHE A 105 -11.15 1.88 2.82
C PHE A 105 -12.44 2.07 2.03
N LEU A 106 -13.60 2.03 2.70
CA LEU A 106 -14.89 2.22 2.05
C LEU A 106 -14.99 3.61 1.42
N THR A 107 -14.49 4.65 2.09
CA THR A 107 -14.42 5.99 1.49
C THR A 107 -13.43 6.06 0.33
N ALA A 108 -12.31 5.33 0.35
CA ALA A 108 -11.37 5.31 -0.76
C ALA A 108 -11.90 4.49 -1.95
N LEU A 109 -12.76 3.50 -1.68
CA LEU A 109 -13.39 2.65 -2.69
C LEU A 109 -14.56 3.38 -3.39
N LEU A 110 -15.47 3.96 -2.61
CA LEU A 110 -16.66 4.62 -3.14
C LEU A 110 -16.39 6.08 -3.52
N ALA A 111 -15.42 6.69 -2.82
CA ALA A 111 -15.15 8.11 -2.91
C ALA A 111 -13.66 8.48 -3.01
N PRO A 112 -12.91 7.93 -3.99
CA PRO A 112 -11.47 8.16 -4.07
C PRO A 112 -11.10 9.63 -4.28
N TRP A 113 -11.97 10.47 -4.85
CA TRP A 113 -11.70 11.90 -5.04
C TRP A 113 -11.55 12.67 -3.73
N LEU A 114 -12.10 12.18 -2.61
CA LEU A 114 -12.00 12.85 -1.32
C LEU A 114 -10.56 12.81 -0.77
N PRO A 115 -9.97 11.63 -0.50
CA PRO A 115 -8.58 11.53 -0.06
C PRO A 115 -7.60 12.04 -1.13
N ALA A 116 -7.81 11.73 -2.42
CA ALA A 116 -6.94 12.21 -3.49
C ALA A 116 -6.98 13.74 -3.61
N GLY A 117 -8.16 14.36 -3.55
CA GLY A 117 -8.31 15.80 -3.68
C GLY A 117 -7.81 16.57 -2.45
N ARG A 118 -7.91 16.00 -1.24
CA ARG A 118 -7.27 16.56 -0.04
C ARG A 118 -5.76 16.55 -0.16
N ALA A 119 -5.20 15.44 -0.65
CA ALA A 119 -3.77 15.32 -0.92
C ALA A 119 -3.33 16.35 -1.98
N ALA A 120 -4.03 16.41 -3.12
CA ALA A 120 -3.74 17.36 -4.20
C ALA A 120 -3.79 18.83 -3.75
N GLY A 121 -4.81 19.23 -2.98
CA GLY A 121 -4.90 20.59 -2.48
C GLY A 121 -3.73 21.01 -1.57
N LYS A 122 -3.22 20.06 -0.76
CA LYS A 122 -2.05 20.30 0.10
C LYS A 122 -0.76 20.45 -0.70
N VAL A 123 -0.60 19.68 -1.77
CA VAL A 123 0.59 19.69 -2.65
C VAL A 123 0.65 20.98 -3.47
N TYR A 124 -0.41 21.27 -4.23
CA TYR A 124 -0.43 22.41 -5.15
C TYR A 124 -0.64 23.77 -4.45
N ARG A 125 -0.72 23.81 -3.11
CA ARG A 125 -1.04 25.00 -2.27
C ARG A 125 -2.23 25.83 -2.79
N LYS A 126 -3.19 25.18 -3.46
CA LYS A 126 -4.41 25.79 -4.01
C LYS A 126 -5.64 25.22 -3.33
N LYS A 127 -6.80 25.85 -3.54
CA LYS A 127 -8.06 25.39 -2.94
C LYS A 127 -8.33 23.92 -3.34
N PRO A 128 -8.51 23.00 -2.37
CA PRO A 128 -8.62 21.56 -2.63
C PRO A 128 -9.85 21.20 -3.48
N TRP A 129 -10.90 22.02 -3.43
CA TRP A 129 -12.16 21.79 -4.12
C TRP A 129 -12.01 21.64 -5.64
N SER A 130 -11.13 22.40 -6.29
CA SER A 130 -10.96 22.31 -7.75
C SER A 130 -10.53 20.92 -8.18
N TYR A 131 -9.54 20.34 -7.47
CA TYR A 131 -9.02 19.01 -7.77
C TYR A 131 -10.01 17.90 -7.36
N MET A 132 -10.77 18.11 -6.29
CA MET A 132 -11.83 17.19 -5.88
C MET A 132 -12.93 17.05 -6.94
N VAL A 133 -13.37 18.18 -7.52
CA VAL A 133 -14.45 18.17 -8.52
C VAL A 133 -14.00 17.48 -9.81
N ILE A 134 -12.80 17.78 -10.31
CA ILE A 134 -12.26 17.14 -11.53
C ILE A 134 -12.21 15.62 -11.35
N MET A 135 -11.68 15.16 -10.22
CA MET A 135 -11.58 13.73 -9.94
C MET A 135 -12.92 13.05 -9.71
N ALA A 136 -13.88 13.74 -9.08
CA ALA A 136 -15.23 13.25 -8.90
C ALA A 136 -15.93 13.07 -10.26
N VAL A 137 -15.80 14.04 -11.18
CA VAL A 137 -16.39 13.97 -12.53
C VAL A 137 -15.84 12.78 -13.31
N LEU A 138 -14.52 12.55 -13.27
CA LEU A 138 -13.93 11.40 -13.97
C LEU A 138 -14.40 10.07 -13.35
N PHE A 139 -14.36 9.93 -12.03
CA PHE A 139 -14.73 8.69 -11.36
C PHE A 139 -16.22 8.36 -11.50
N TYR A 140 -17.10 9.33 -11.22
CA TYR A 140 -18.54 9.12 -11.34
C TYR A 140 -19.01 9.08 -12.80
N GLY A 141 -18.32 9.78 -13.70
CA GLY A 141 -18.56 9.67 -15.14
C GLY A 141 -18.37 8.24 -15.62
N TRP A 142 -17.31 7.55 -15.17
CA TRP A 142 -17.13 6.12 -15.42
C TRP A 142 -18.27 5.28 -14.86
N VAL A 143 -18.64 5.44 -13.59
CA VAL A 143 -19.73 4.66 -12.96
C VAL A 143 -21.06 4.86 -13.69
N ILE A 144 -21.40 6.10 -14.03
CA ILE A 144 -22.63 6.42 -14.77
C ILE A 144 -22.59 5.75 -16.15
N LEU A 145 -21.47 5.84 -16.87
CA LEU A 145 -21.32 5.21 -18.19
C LEU A 145 -21.51 3.68 -18.12
N GLN A 146 -21.04 3.03 -17.06
CA GLN A 146 -21.28 1.60 -16.84
C GLN A 146 -22.76 1.29 -16.56
N VAL A 147 -23.45 2.12 -15.77
CA VAL A 147 -24.89 1.92 -15.50
C VAL A 147 -25.73 2.18 -16.75
N THR A 148 -25.33 3.13 -17.59
CA THR A 148 -26.06 3.46 -18.83
C THR A 148 -25.91 2.42 -19.94
N GLU A 149 -24.98 1.47 -19.84
CA GLU A 149 -24.84 0.35 -20.78
C GLU A 149 -26.14 -0.45 -20.90
N ILE A 150 -26.95 -0.50 -19.83
CA ILE A 150 -28.26 -1.16 -19.81
C ILE A 150 -29.19 -0.60 -20.92
N PHE A 151 -29.00 0.66 -21.31
CA PHE A 151 -29.83 1.33 -22.32
C PHE A 151 -29.17 1.42 -23.71
N ALA A 152 -27.83 1.38 -23.78
CA ALA A 152 -27.10 1.53 -25.03
C ALA A 152 -25.77 0.77 -25.01
N ASN A 153 -25.63 -0.19 -25.94
CA ASN A 153 -24.43 -0.99 -26.09
C ASN A 153 -23.23 -0.14 -26.52
N GLY A 154 -22.06 -0.37 -25.90
CA GLY A 154 -20.79 0.26 -26.27
C GLY A 154 -20.38 1.49 -25.45
N LEU A 155 -21.27 2.05 -24.61
CA LEU A 155 -20.92 3.12 -23.67
C LEU A 155 -19.91 2.67 -22.61
N ALA A 156 -19.88 1.37 -22.29
CA ALA A 156 -18.92 0.79 -21.35
C ALA A 156 -17.46 1.01 -21.78
N TYR A 157 -17.14 0.91 -23.08
CA TYR A 157 -15.78 1.15 -23.57
C TYR A 157 -15.35 2.59 -23.36
N VAL A 158 -16.26 3.54 -23.58
CA VAL A 158 -16.04 4.97 -23.27
C VAL A 158 -15.83 5.13 -21.76
N GLY A 159 -16.61 4.42 -20.94
CA GLY A 159 -16.41 4.34 -19.50
C GLY A 159 -14.99 3.91 -19.12
N TRP A 160 -14.48 2.84 -19.71
CA TRP A 160 -13.11 2.37 -19.45
C TRP A 160 -12.04 3.40 -19.83
N VAL A 161 -12.23 4.14 -20.93
CA VAL A 161 -11.33 5.25 -21.30
C VAL A 161 -11.36 6.38 -20.25
N VAL A 162 -12.55 6.72 -19.75
CA VAL A 162 -12.72 7.71 -18.67
C VAL A 162 -12.04 7.23 -17.38
N LEU A 163 -12.15 5.95 -17.05
CA LEU A 163 -11.44 5.34 -15.92
C LEU A 163 -9.92 5.41 -16.10
N CYS A 164 -9.39 5.12 -17.29
CA CYS A 164 -7.96 5.28 -17.58
C CYS A 164 -7.51 6.72 -17.33
N GLY A 165 -8.30 7.72 -17.75
CA GLY A 165 -8.04 9.13 -17.45
C GLY A 165 -7.98 9.43 -15.95
N PHE A 166 -8.90 8.87 -15.16
CA PHE A 166 -8.86 8.95 -13.69
C PHE A 166 -7.58 8.32 -13.12
N LEU A 167 -7.21 7.11 -13.55
CA LEU A 167 -6.01 6.41 -13.07
C LEU A 167 -4.73 7.19 -13.43
N THR A 168 -4.63 7.68 -14.67
CA THR A 168 -3.51 8.53 -15.10
C THR A 168 -3.38 9.79 -14.25
N TYR A 169 -4.49 10.41 -13.88
CA TYR A 169 -4.44 11.56 -12.96
C TYR A 169 -3.90 11.17 -11.59
N VAL A 170 -4.35 10.05 -11.00
CA VAL A 170 -3.83 9.59 -9.69
C VAL A 170 -2.34 9.26 -9.77
N ILE A 171 -1.88 8.65 -10.87
CA ILE A 171 -0.45 8.40 -11.12
C ILE A 171 0.32 9.72 -11.15
N GLY A 172 -0.17 10.71 -11.90
CA GLY A 172 0.45 12.04 -11.96
C GLY A 172 0.52 12.72 -10.58
N LEU A 173 -0.55 12.68 -9.81
CA LEU A 173 -0.57 13.21 -8.44
C LEU A 173 0.47 12.52 -7.55
N ARG A 174 0.58 11.19 -7.66
CA ARG A 174 1.58 10.41 -6.92
C ARG A 174 3.01 10.74 -7.34
N SER A 175 3.27 10.86 -8.65
CA SER A 175 4.59 11.22 -9.17
C SER A 175 5.02 12.61 -8.72
N VAL A 176 4.10 13.60 -8.72
CA VAL A 176 4.39 14.95 -8.21
C VAL A 176 4.69 14.93 -6.71
N ILE A 177 3.90 14.21 -5.91
CA ILE A 177 4.17 14.05 -4.46
C ILE A 177 5.54 13.40 -4.24
N ARG A 178 5.88 12.38 -5.04
CA ARG A 178 7.17 11.69 -4.95
C ARG A 178 8.33 12.65 -5.21
N GLU A 179 8.23 13.47 -6.25
CA GLU A 179 9.26 14.45 -6.63
C GLU A 179 9.40 15.55 -5.58
N GLU A 180 8.30 16.09 -5.07
CA GLU A 180 8.28 17.10 -3.99
C GLU A 180 8.86 16.56 -2.68
N CYS A 181 8.62 15.29 -2.35
CA CYS A 181 9.16 14.63 -1.16
C CYS A 181 10.58 14.06 -1.36
N GLY A 182 11.11 14.07 -2.59
CA GLY A 182 12.42 13.49 -2.92
C GLY A 182 12.50 11.97 -2.70
N LEU A 183 11.38 11.26 -2.92
CA LEU A 183 11.27 9.81 -2.73
C LEU A 183 11.85 9.07 -3.97
N PRO A 184 12.68 8.02 -3.79
CA PRO A 184 13.18 7.20 -4.89
C PRO A 184 12.04 6.35 -5.48
N GLY A 185 11.85 6.39 -6.80
CA GLY A 185 10.84 5.59 -7.49
C GLY A 185 10.67 5.93 -8.96
N SER A 186 9.95 5.09 -9.70
CA SER A 186 9.66 5.28 -11.12
C SER A 186 8.16 5.48 -11.36
N ILE A 187 7.81 6.14 -12.47
CA ILE A 187 6.41 6.33 -12.90
C ILE A 187 5.72 4.96 -13.10
N ILE A 188 6.47 3.94 -13.51
CA ILE A 188 5.95 2.56 -13.67
C ILE A 188 5.54 1.97 -12.32
N ALA A 189 6.36 2.17 -11.27
CA ALA A 189 6.01 1.72 -9.92
C ALA A 189 4.78 2.45 -9.36
N ASP A 190 4.63 3.74 -9.69
CA ASP A 190 3.40 4.49 -9.36
C ASP A 190 2.18 3.92 -10.10
N GLY A 191 2.33 3.60 -11.38
CA GLY A 191 1.29 2.96 -12.19
C GLY A 191 0.82 1.63 -11.61
N LEU A 192 1.75 0.75 -11.24
CA LEU A 192 1.43 -0.53 -10.61
C LEU A 192 0.71 -0.33 -9.26
N THR A 193 1.13 0.67 -8.49
CA THR A 193 0.51 0.97 -7.20
C THR A 193 -0.93 1.45 -7.38
N VAL A 194 -1.18 2.29 -8.40
CA VAL A 194 -2.49 2.88 -8.67
C VAL A 194 -3.48 1.87 -9.26
N MET A 195 -3.04 0.71 -9.78
CA MET A 195 -3.98 -0.40 -10.08
C MET A 195 -4.78 -0.81 -8.83
N PHE A 196 -4.16 -0.71 -7.65
CA PHE A 196 -4.80 -0.89 -6.35
C PHE A 196 -5.27 0.46 -5.79
N TYR A 197 -6.01 1.24 -6.60
CA TYR A 197 -6.31 2.66 -6.35
C TYR A 197 -6.88 2.96 -4.95
N PRO A 198 -7.75 2.15 -4.31
CA PRO A 198 -8.29 2.51 -2.99
C PRO A 198 -7.17 2.60 -1.94
N PHE A 199 -6.20 1.69 -2.05
CA PHE A 199 -5.03 1.64 -1.18
C PHE A 199 -4.04 2.74 -1.53
N ALA A 200 -3.78 2.95 -2.81
CA ALA A 200 -2.84 3.98 -3.28
C ALA A 200 -3.28 5.38 -2.83
N VAL A 201 -4.57 5.67 -2.91
CA VAL A 201 -5.11 6.99 -2.56
C VAL A 201 -5.16 7.21 -1.04
N ASP A 202 -5.51 6.19 -0.24
CA ASP A 202 -5.42 6.30 1.23
C ASP A 202 -3.96 6.45 1.69
N GLN A 203 -3.02 5.71 1.07
CA GLN A 203 -1.60 5.84 1.32
C GLN A 203 -1.10 7.27 1.06
N LEU A 204 -1.54 7.91 -0.03
CA LEU A 204 -1.16 9.28 -0.39
C LEU A 204 -1.65 10.31 0.65
N ASP A 205 -2.92 10.25 1.07
CA ASP A 205 -3.45 11.21 2.05
C ASP A 205 -2.80 11.00 3.44
N LYS A 206 -2.57 9.75 3.87
CA LYS A 206 -1.86 9.47 5.12
C LYS A 206 -0.45 10.01 5.12
N HIS A 207 0.31 9.77 4.04
CA HIS A 207 1.68 10.25 3.94
C HIS A 207 1.74 11.78 3.98
N MET A 208 0.87 12.45 3.21
CA MET A 208 0.78 13.91 3.22
C MET A 208 0.37 14.47 4.59
N LEU A 209 -0.47 13.77 5.36
CA LEU A 209 -0.80 14.19 6.73
C LEU A 209 0.42 14.13 7.66
N ILE A 210 1.22 13.06 7.56
CA ILE A 210 2.42 12.88 8.38
C ILE A 210 3.47 13.95 8.04
N GLU A 211 3.75 14.18 6.76
CA GLU A 211 4.73 15.19 6.30
C GLU A 211 4.34 16.61 6.74
N GLN A 212 3.04 16.96 6.66
CA GLN A 212 2.57 18.27 7.12
C GLN A 212 2.67 18.43 8.63
N GLN A 213 2.39 17.35 9.38
CA GLN A 213 2.55 17.36 10.83
C GLN A 213 4.02 17.55 11.21
N GLN A 214 4.94 16.84 10.54
CA GLN A 214 6.37 17.03 10.74
C GLN A 214 6.83 18.45 10.43
N LYS A 215 6.36 19.04 9.32
CA LYS A 215 6.67 20.44 8.98
C LYS A 215 6.10 21.45 9.97
N LYS A 216 4.99 21.13 10.63
CA LYS A 216 4.40 21.98 11.68
C LYS A 216 5.23 21.90 12.96
N ASP A 217 5.67 20.70 13.33
CA ASP A 217 6.43 20.45 14.55
C ASP A 217 7.89 20.92 14.42
N ASP A 218 8.46 20.88 13.21
CA ASP A 218 9.75 21.49 12.86
C ASP A 218 9.65 22.29 11.54
N PRO A 219 9.55 23.64 11.61
CA PRO A 219 9.39 24.49 10.44
C PRO A 219 10.65 24.58 9.56
N ASN A 220 11.82 24.15 10.06
CA ASN A 220 13.08 24.16 9.32
C ASN A 220 13.39 22.79 8.70
N CYS A 221 12.58 21.77 8.96
CA CYS A 221 12.56 20.51 8.20
C CYS A 221 11.91 20.72 6.82
N THR A 222 12.53 21.52 5.96
CA THR A 222 12.31 21.44 4.51
C THR A 222 13.25 20.38 3.96
N GLY A 223 12.75 19.48 3.10
CA GLY A 223 13.46 18.35 2.49
C GLY A 223 14.98 18.43 2.63
N ILE A 224 15.52 17.65 3.56
CA ILE A 224 16.85 17.84 4.17
C ILE A 224 17.93 17.82 3.08
N GLU A 225 18.38 19.00 2.64
CA GLU A 225 19.78 19.15 2.25
C GLU A 225 20.58 19.34 3.55
N ASN A 226 21.62 18.51 3.70
CA ASN A 226 22.69 18.62 4.70
C ASN A 226 22.43 18.12 6.14
N LYS A 227 22.23 16.80 6.29
CA LYS A 227 22.87 16.06 7.41
C LYS A 227 24.33 15.68 7.10
N HIS A 228 25.08 16.62 6.53
CA HIS A 228 26.55 16.62 6.51
C HIS A 228 27.17 17.85 7.19
N ALA A 229 26.35 18.75 7.78
CA ALA A 229 26.86 19.96 8.44
C ALA A 229 26.73 19.97 9.98
N VAL A 230 26.05 19.00 10.59
CA VAL A 230 25.88 18.96 12.06
C VAL A 230 26.65 17.82 12.74
N ASP A 231 27.15 16.82 12.01
CA ASP A 231 27.80 15.65 12.64
C ASP A 231 29.23 15.33 12.17
N ILE A 232 29.86 16.21 11.37
CA ILE A 232 31.29 16.07 11.00
C ILE A 232 32.19 17.11 11.69
N ARG A 233 31.62 18.11 12.39
CA ARG A 233 32.42 19.04 13.23
C ARG A 233 32.53 18.62 14.70
N ALA A 234 31.88 17.53 15.13
CA ALA A 234 31.95 17.07 16.52
C ALA A 234 32.84 15.83 16.74
N VAL A 235 33.28 15.12 15.70
CA VAL A 235 33.99 13.83 15.88
C VAL A 235 35.31 13.71 15.10
N GLN A 236 35.79 14.76 14.43
CA GLN A 236 37.15 14.71 13.88
C GLN A 236 37.88 16.06 13.83
N SER A 237 38.54 16.39 14.94
CA SER A 237 39.93 16.85 14.87
C SER A 237 40.69 16.38 16.13
N PRO A 238 41.97 15.99 15.99
CA PRO A 238 42.64 15.06 16.89
C PRO A 238 43.50 15.75 17.96
N ASN A 239 43.84 14.95 18.97
CA ASN A 239 45.03 15.01 19.81
C ASN A 239 45.30 16.20 20.74
N ASN A 240 45.52 15.81 22.01
CA ASN A 240 46.40 16.40 23.02
C ASN A 240 46.18 17.86 23.41
N THR A 241 45.97 18.11 24.71
CA THR A 241 47.05 18.53 25.65
C THR A 241 46.42 18.94 26.99
N ALA A 242 46.89 18.29 28.07
CA ALA A 242 47.05 18.78 29.46
C ALA A 242 45.96 19.61 30.18
N CYS A 243 45.48 19.09 31.32
CA CYS A 243 45.45 19.75 32.66
C CYS A 243 44.83 18.77 33.66
N THR A 244 45.57 17.99 34.45
CA THR A 244 46.18 18.30 35.76
C THR A 244 45.24 18.93 36.81
N LYS A 245 45.19 18.26 37.99
CA LYS A 245 44.73 18.70 39.33
C LYS A 245 43.19 18.77 39.49
N LEU A 246 42.57 18.24 40.54
CA LEU A 246 43.01 17.91 41.90
C LEU A 246 42.08 16.82 42.44
#